data_AF-A0A132NJH9-F1
#
_entry.id   AF-A0A132NJH9-F1
#
_cell.length_a   1.000
_cell.length_b   1.000
_cell.length_c   1.000
_cell.angle_alpha   90.00
_cell.angle_beta   90.00
_cell.angle_gamma   90.00
#
_symmetry.space_group_name_H-M   'P 1'
#
loop_
_entity.id
_entity.type
_entity.pdbx_description
1 polymer ?
#
loop_
_entity_poly.entity_id
_entity_poly.type
_entity_poly.pdbx_seq_one_letter_code
_entity_poly.pdbx_strand_id
1 'polypeptide(L)' 'MYPFVVPFRPMPGTLARRDGIGAPDPALVRYVTERVAALLRAAGMLGADQRAGCAACGACSLLQAAGA' A
#
# COMPACT_ATOMS: atom_id res chain seq x y z
N MET A 1 -2.14 -12.97 7.32
CA MET A 1 -2.07 -12.22 6.05
C MET A 1 -2.25 -10.75 6.41
N TYR A 2 -1.31 -9.88 6.05
CA TYR A 2 -1.33 -8.46 6.42
C TYR A 2 -1.59 -7.61 5.18
N PRO A 3 -2.67 -6.81 5.16
CA PRO A 3 -2.97 -5.91 4.05
C PRO A 3 -1.85 -4.91 3.79
N PHE A 4 -1.53 -4.69 2.51
CA PHE A 4 -0.54 -3.72 2.04
C PHE A 4 -1.18 -2.72 1.09
N VAL A 5 -0.73 -1.46 1.14
CA VAL A 5 -1.13 -0.43 0.17
C VAL A 5 0.09 -0.02 -0.63
N VAL A 6 0.22 -0.58 -1.83
CA VAL A 6 1.28 -0.27 -2.79
C VAL A 6 0.65 0.44 -3.98
N PRO A 7 0.93 1.74 -4.21
CA PRO A 7 0.36 2.47 -5.32
C PRO A 7 0.79 1.90 -6.66
N PHE A 8 -0.16 1.80 -7.59
CA PHE A 8 0.12 1.37 -8.95
C PHE A 8 1.10 2.34 -9.65
N ARG A 9 2.15 1.78 -10.25
CA ARG A 9 3.18 2.49 -11.02
C ARG A 9 3.33 1.78 -12.39
N PRO A 10 2.94 2.41 -13.50
CA PRO A 10 3.10 1.82 -14.82
C PRO A 10 4.57 1.58 -15.14
N MET A 11 4.94 0.35 -15.54
CA MET A 11 6.31 0.00 -15.91
C MET A 11 6.43 -0.21 -17.43
N PRO A 12 7.59 0.11 -18.03
CA PRO A 12 7.87 -0.25 -19.42
C PRO A 12 7.62 -1.73 -19.70
N GLY A 13 6.99 -2.05 -20.83
CA GLY A 13 6.65 -3.42 -21.22
C GLY A 13 5.34 -3.98 -20.66
N THR A 14 4.62 -3.26 -19.79
CA THR A 14 3.32 -3.71 -19.26
C THR A 14 2.15 -3.32 -20.16
N LEU A 15 1.07 -4.11 -20.14
CA LEU A 15 -0.19 -3.78 -20.84
C LEU A 15 -0.73 -2.42 -20.39
N ALA A 16 -0.71 -2.16 -19.08
CA ALA A 16 -1.17 -0.90 -18.52
C ALA A 16 -0.40 0.31 -19.09
N ARG A 17 0.92 0.18 -19.33
CA ARG A 17 1.70 1.24 -19.96
C ARG A 17 1.34 1.43 -21.45
N ARG A 18 1.11 0.33 -22.18
CA ARG A 18 0.66 0.35 -23.59
C ARG A 18 -0.71 1.03 -23.72
N ASP A 19 -1.61 0.73 -22.80
CA ASP A 19 -3.00 1.21 -22.82
C ASP A 19 -3.14 2.62 -22.19
N GLY A 20 -2.03 3.29 -21.90
CA GLY A 20 -2.01 4.68 -21.40
C GLY A 20 -2.47 4.85 -19.96
N ILE A 21 -2.54 3.78 -19.16
CA ILE A 21 -2.98 3.84 -17.77
C ILE A 21 -1.88 4.51 -16.93
N GLY A 22 -2.25 5.62 -16.28
CA GLY A 22 -1.36 6.39 -15.41
C GLY A 22 -1.33 5.91 -13.96
N ALA A 23 -0.48 6.55 -13.15
CA ALA A 23 -0.56 6.41 -11.70
C ALA A 23 -1.91 6.96 -11.19
N PRO A 24 -2.48 6.38 -10.13
CA PRO A 24 -3.71 6.90 -9.53
C PRO A 24 -3.50 8.30 -8.94
N ASP A 25 -4.60 9.03 -8.77
CA ASP A 25 -4.60 10.34 -8.10
C ASP A 25 -4.00 10.22 -6.68
N PRO A 26 -3.04 11.07 -6.29
CA PRO A 26 -2.45 11.06 -4.96
C PRO A 26 -3.48 11.19 -3.81
N ALA A 27 -4.57 11.93 -4.03
CA ALA A 27 -5.64 12.07 -3.04
C ALA A 27 -6.39 10.75 -2.82
N LEU A 28 -6.64 9.98 -3.89
CA LEU A 28 -7.22 8.65 -3.79
C LEU A 28 -6.30 7.70 -3.03
N VAL A 29 -4.99 7.74 -3.33
CA VAL A 29 -3.99 6.91 -2.66
C VAL A 29 -3.95 7.22 -1.16
N ARG A 30 -3.94 8.50 -0.79
CA ARG A 30 -3.98 8.93 0.62
C ARG A 30 -5.25 8.45 1.30
N TYR A 31 -6.41 8.67 0.69
CA TYR A 31 -7.70 8.24 1.22
C TYR A 31 -7.73 6.73 1.51
N VAL A 32 -7.32 5.90 0.55
CA VAL A 32 -7.28 4.44 0.74
C VAL A 32 -6.30 4.05 1.84
N THR A 33 -5.10 4.66 1.86
CA THR A 33 -4.07 4.36 2.85
C THR A 33 -4.55 4.65 4.27
N GLU A 34 -5.12 5.83 4.51
CA GLU A 34 -5.61 6.25 5.83
C GLU A 34 -6.75 5.34 6.32
N ARG A 35 -7.67 4.96 5.42
CA ARG A 35 -8.78 4.07 5.74
C ARG A 35 -8.31 2.67 6.12
N VAL A 36 -7.39 2.10 5.36
CA VAL A 36 -6.81 0.78 5.65
C VAL A 36 -6.01 0.83 6.95
N ALA A 37 -5.18 1.85 7.16
CA ALA A 37 -4.39 2.00 8.37
C ALA A 37 -5.25 2.08 9.63
N ALA A 38 -6.36 2.81 9.57
CA ALA A 38 -7.31 2.90 10.68
C ALA A 38 -7.93 1.53 11.02
N LEU A 39 -8.29 0.73 10.01
CA LEU A 39 -8.85 -0.61 10.20
C LEU A 39 -7.83 -1.57 10.81
N LEU A 40 -6.58 -1.52 10.35
CA LEU A 40 -5.50 -2.38 10.88
C LEU A 40 -5.20 -2.07 12.35
N ARG A 41 -5.11 -0.79 12.71
CA ARG A 41 -4.97 -0.37 14.10
C ARG A 41 -6.13 -0.85 14.97
N ALA A 42 -7.37 -0.69 14.49
CA ALA A 42 -8.55 -1.15 15.22
C ALA A 42 -8.55 -2.67 15.42
N ALA A 43 -7.96 -3.42 14.48
CA ALA A 43 -7.80 -4.86 14.57
C ALA A 43 -6.55 -5.31 15.35
N GLY A 44 -5.72 -4.38 15.86
CA GLY A 44 -4.45 -4.69 16.53
C GLY A 44 -3.44 -5.39 15.62
N MET A 45 -3.55 -5.21 14.30
CA MET A 45 -2.64 -5.81 13.33
C MET A 45 -1.47 -4.86 13.06
N LEU A 46 -0.29 -5.22 13.54
CA LEU A 46 0.93 -4.44 13.28
C LEU A 46 1.80 -5.13 12.21
N GLY A 47 2.50 -4.30 11.42
CA GLY A 47 3.48 -4.80 10.44
C GLY A 47 4.59 -5.61 11.10
N ALA A 48 5.04 -5.21 12.29
CA ALA A 48 6.10 -5.89 13.06
C ALA A 48 5.75 -7.35 13.44
N ASP A 49 4.47 -7.69 13.53
CA ASP A 49 4.02 -9.04 13.87
C ASP A 49 4.02 -9.99 12.67
N GLN A 50 4.38 -9.50 11.48
CA GLN A 50 4.29 -10.26 10.24
C GLN A 50 5.54 -11.09 9.97
N ARG A 51 5.33 -12.37 9.65
CA ARG A 51 6.40 -13.30 9.25
C ARG A 51 6.98 -13.01 7.86
N ALA A 52 6.20 -12.36 7.00
CA ALA A 52 6.67 -11.97 5.67
C ALA A 52 7.53 -10.70 5.77
N GLY A 53 8.79 -10.78 5.35
CA GLY A 53 9.73 -9.67 5.48
C GLY A 53 9.28 -8.37 4.80
N CYS A 54 8.60 -8.45 3.65
CA CYS A 54 8.03 -7.27 3.01
C CYS A 54 6.94 -6.60 3.86
N ALA A 55 6.15 -7.39 4.59
CA ALA A 55 5.11 -6.89 5.46
C ALA A 55 5.68 -6.26 6.74
N ALA A 56 6.74 -6.86 7.28
CA ALA A 56 7.46 -6.34 8.43
C ALA A 56 8.26 -5.07 8.12
N CYS A 57 8.94 -5.01 6.96
CA CYS A 57 9.78 -3.86 6.63
C CYS A 57 8.97 -2.63 6.23
N GLY A 58 7.78 -2.81 5.63
CA GLY A 58 6.91 -1.69 5.25
C GLY A 58 7.43 -0.80 4.11
N ALA A 59 8.63 -1.03 3.58
CA ALA A 59 9.34 -0.08 2.71
C ALA A 59 8.57 0.33 1.45
N CYS A 60 7.83 -0.59 0.85
CA CYS A 60 7.05 -0.34 -0.36
C CYS A 60 5.60 0.09 -0.08
N SER A 61 5.17 0.14 1.18
CA SER A 61 3.80 0.47 1.59
C SER A 61 3.73 1.86 2.20
N LEU A 62 2.64 2.56 1.91
CA LEU A 62 2.35 3.84 2.55
C LEU A 62 1.79 3.70 3.97
N LEU A 63 1.47 2.48 4.42
CA LEU A 63 0.86 2.24 5.73
C LEU A 63 1.76 2.66 6.89
N GLN A 64 3.08 2.48 6.76
CA GLN A 64 4.03 2.86 7.82
C GLN A 64 4.03 4.38 8.05
N ALA A 65 3.93 5.18 6.97
CA ALA A 65 3.77 6.63 7.07
C ALA A 65 2.41 7.05 7.66
N ALA A 66 1.39 6.21 7.51
CA ALA A 66 0.05 6.43 8.07
C ALA A 66 -0.12 5.88 9.51
N GLY A 67 0.97 5.40 10.14
CA GLY A 67 0.99 4.88 11.50
C GLY A 67 0.26 3.55 11.68
N ALA A 68 0.32 2.68 10.68
CA ALA A 68 -0.11 1.28 10.77
C ALA A 68 1.08 0.32 10.88
#